data_AF-A0A667I391-F1
#
_entry.id   AF-A0A667I391-F1
#
_cell.length_a   1.000
_cell.length_b   1.000
_cell.length_c   1.000
_cell.angle_alpha   90.00
_cell.angle_beta   90.00
_cell.angle_gamma   90.00
#
_symmetry.space_group_name_H-M   'P 1'
#
loop_
_entity.id
_entity.type
_entity.pdbx_description
1 polymer ?
#
loop_
_entity_poly.entity_id
_entity_poly.type
_entity_poly.pdbx_seq_one_letter_code
_entity_poly.pdbx_strand_id
1 'polypeptide(L)' 'MADAVAGRDRCGEQRLVSLPLSRIRVIMKSSPEVSSINQEALVLTAKATIYYQRRF' A
#
# COMPACT_ATOMS: atom_id res chain seq x y z
N MET A 1 20.34 -9.69 12.21
CA MET A 1 20.47 -9.71 10.74
C MET A 1 19.26 -10.45 10.19
N ALA A 2 18.27 -9.73 9.65
CA ALA A 2 17.23 -10.26 8.76
C ALA A 2 16.59 -9.07 8.03
N ASP A 3 17.00 -8.93 6.78
CA ASP A 3 16.33 -8.26 5.66
C ASP A 3 15.84 -6.81 5.79
N ALA A 4 16.81 -5.91 5.62
CA ALA A 4 16.62 -4.73 4.80
C ALA A 4 16.50 -5.17 3.32
N VAL A 5 15.28 -5.49 2.85
CA VAL A 5 15.03 -5.80 1.43
C VAL A 5 13.94 -4.91 0.83
N ALA A 6 14.42 -4.07 -0.09
CA ALA A 6 13.84 -3.76 -1.38
C ALA A 6 12.37 -3.29 -1.45
N GLY A 7 12.21 -2.05 -1.87
CA GLY A 7 11.00 -1.60 -2.53
C GLY A 7 11.11 -0.17 -3.01
N ARG A 8 11.92 0.06 -4.06
CA ARG A 8 11.89 1.28 -4.88
C ARG A 8 10.43 1.54 -5.27
N ASP A 9 9.76 2.44 -4.58
CA ASP A 9 8.39 2.78 -4.91
C ASP A 9 8.43 3.67 -6.14
N ARG A 10 7.95 3.11 -7.25
CA ARG A 10 7.81 3.79 -8.53
C ARG A 10 6.82 4.94 -8.33
N CYS A 11 7.36 6.14 -8.16
CA CYS A 11 6.72 7.45 -7.96
C CYS A 11 5.69 7.86 -9.04
N GLY A 12 5.38 6.99 -10.02
CA GLY A 12 4.43 7.25 -11.10
C GLY A 12 2.97 7.04 -10.72
N GLU A 13 2.64 6.01 -9.93
CA GLU A 13 1.25 5.69 -9.55
C GLU A 13 0.80 6.37 -8.24
N GLN A 14 1.76 6.83 -7.44
CA GLN A 14 1.52 7.54 -6.18
C GLN A 14 0.70 8.83 -6.36
N ARG A 15 0.76 9.46 -7.55
CA ARG A 15 0.01 10.69 -7.85
C ARG A 15 -1.47 10.41 -8.16
N LEU A 16 -1.85 9.16 -8.46
CA LEU A 16 -3.23 8.79 -8.80
C LEU A 16 -4.10 8.52 -7.55
N VAL A 17 -3.51 8.40 -6.37
CA VAL A 17 -4.19 8.12 -5.10
C VAL A 17 -3.70 9.08 -4.03
N SER A 18 -4.63 9.73 -3.32
CA SER A 18 -4.31 10.72 -2.28
C SER A 18 -3.70 10.12 -1.01
N LEU A 19 -3.43 8.81 -1.00
CA LEU A 19 -2.87 8.09 0.14
C LEU A 19 -1.48 7.55 -0.21
N PRO A 20 -0.50 7.65 0.72
CA PRO A 20 0.83 7.11 0.49
C PRO A 20 0.82 5.58 0.49
N LEU A 21 1.10 4.97 -0.67
CA LEU A 21 1.14 3.51 -0.86
C LEU A 21 2.14 2.80 0.05
N SER A 22 3.26 3.45 0.37
CA SER A 22 4.26 2.94 1.30
C SER A 22 3.67 2.72 2.70
N ARG A 23 2.83 3.63 3.18
CA ARG A 23 2.16 3.50 4.48
C ARG A 23 1.10 2.41 4.45
N ILE A 24 0.33 2.30 3.37
CA ILE A 24 -0.64 1.21 3.18
C ILE A 24 0.08 -0.14 3.23
N ARG A 25 1.24 -0.27 2.58
CA ARG A 25 2.05 -1.49 2.61
C ARG A 25 2.50 -1.86 4.02
N VAL A 26 2.93 -0.89 4.82
CA VAL A 26 3.31 -1.13 6.23
C VAL A 26 2.10 -1.59 7.06
N ILE A 27 0.95 -0.94 6.89
CA ILE A 27 -0.29 -1.32 7.58
C ILE A 27 -0.72 -2.74 7.18
N MET A 28 -0.69 -3.08 5.89
CA MET A 28 -1.03 -4.43 5.44
C MET A 28 -0.05 -5.49 5.95
N LYS A 29 1.25 -5.17 6.06
CA LYS A 29 2.28 -6.06 6.63
C LYS A 29 2.32 -6.09 8.16
N SER A 30 1.50 -5.31 8.88
CA SER A 30 1.42 -5.44 10.33
C SER A 30 0.77 -6.77 10.75
N SER A 31 0.01 -7.38 9.85
CA SER A 31 -0.54 -8.73 10.04
C SER A 31 0.53 -9.78 9.72
N PRO A 32 0.84 -10.71 10.65
CA PRO A 32 1.89 -11.71 10.47
C PRO A 32 1.59 -12.71 9.34
N GLU A 33 0.33 -12.81 8.92
CA GLU A 33 -0.11 -13.66 7.80
C GLU A 33 0.25 -13.07 6.43
N VAL A 34 0.55 -11.77 6.36
CA VAL A 34 0.79 -11.06 5.10
C VAL A 34 2.29 -11.00 4.81
N SER A 35 2.79 -12.04 4.14
CA SER A 35 4.20 -12.14 3.75
C SER A 35 4.57 -11.21 2.57
N SER A 36 3.72 -11.18 1.53
CA SER A 36 3.95 -10.50 0.25
C SER A 36 2.72 -9.72 -0.18
N ILE A 37 2.91 -8.58 -0.86
CA ILE A 37 1.83 -7.73 -1.35
C ILE A 37 2.14 -7.31 -2.79
N ASN A 38 1.20 -7.57 -3.70
CA ASN A 38 1.28 -7.12 -5.09
C ASN A 38 1.05 -5.59 -5.21
N GLN A 39 1.66 -4.94 -6.20
CA GLN A 39 1.49 -3.50 -6.44
C GLN A 39 0.04 -3.15 -6.76
N GLU A 40 -0.65 -3.96 -7.56
CA GLU A 40 -2.06 -3.72 -7.90
C GLU A 40 -2.98 -3.82 -6.68
N ALA A 41 -2.66 -4.72 -5.74
CA ALA A 41 -3.40 -4.84 -4.48
C ALA A 41 -3.27 -3.56 -3.65
N LEU A 42 -2.07 -2.95 -3.58
CA LEU A 42 -1.87 -1.68 -2.89
C LEU A 42 -2.68 -0.53 -3.50
N VAL A 43 -2.69 -0.45 -4.83
CA VAL A 43 -3.45 0.59 -5.55
C VAL A 43 -4.95 0.39 -5.37
N LEU A 44 -5.44 -0.86 -5.42
CA LEU A 44 -6.84 -1.18 -5.20
C LEU A 44 -7.28 -0.85 -3.77
N THR A 45 -6.46 -1.21 -2.77
CA THR A 45 -6.70 -0.84 -1.37
C THR A 45 -6.76 0.67 -1.20
N ALA A 46 -5.82 1.42 -1.80
CA ALA A 46 -5.83 2.88 -1.74
C ALA A 46 -7.12 3.50 -2.31
N LYS A 47 -7.60 2.99 -3.46
CA LYS A 47 -8.87 3.42 -4.05
C LYS A 47 -10.07 3.08 -3.15
N ALA A 48 -10.10 1.86 -2.62
CA ALA A 48 -11.17 1.42 -1.72
C ALA A 48 -11.22 2.24 -0.43
N THR A 49 -10.07 2.58 0.16
CA THR A 49 -10.01 3.44 1.35
C THR A 49 -10.55 4.85 1.06
N ILE A 50 -10.20 5.45 -0.08
CA ILE A 50 -10.76 6.77 -0.45
C ILE A 50 -12.25 6.70 -0.72
N TYR A 51 -12.73 5.65 -1.38
CA TYR A 51 -14.16 5.43 -1.57
C TYR A 51 -14.88 5.32 -0.22
N TYR A 52 -14.33 4.54 0.72
CA TYR A 52 -14.89 4.38 2.06
C TYR A 52 -14.91 5.70 2.84
N GLN A 53 -13.83 6.49 2.80
CA GLN A 53 -13.75 7.79 3.46
C GLN A 53 -14.70 8.84 2.85
N ARG A 54 -15.04 8.73 1.56
CA ARG A 54 -16.00 9.64 0.89
C ARG A 54 -17.45 9.19 1.05
N ARG A 55 -17.69 7.95 1.46
CA ARG A 55 -19.02 7.35 1.58
C ARG A 55 -19.74 7.81 2.85
N PHE A 56 -18.98 8.21 3.87
CA PHE A 56 -19.42 8.81 5.13
C PHE A 56 -19.12 10.32 5.13
#